data_AF-A0A2V5LF82-F1
#
_entry.id   AF-A0A2V5LF82-F1
#
_cell.length_a   1.000
_cell.length_b   1.000
_cell.length_c   1.000
_cell.angle_alpha   90.00
_cell.angle_beta   90.00
_cell.angle_gamma   90.00
#
_symmetry.space_group_name_H-M   'P 1'
#
loop_
_entity.id
_entity.type
_entity.pdbx_description
1 polymer ?
#
loop_
_entity_poly.entity_id
_entity_poly.type
_entity_poly.pdbx_seq_one_letter_code
_entity_poly.pdbx_strand_id
1 'polypeptide(L)'
;LQKFLKVMEPKYEIKILDRELACAPFDSPEGRDYFAAMKCGLNMSFANRQVILHQIREVFSEIFGRNAADLEMRVVYDVSHNTAKLERHMIDGQEKTLLVHRKGSTRAFGPGHDELPARYRETGQPVIIGGSMETGSYLLVGTTSGSESFFSTAHGSGRTM
;
A
#
# COMPACT_ATOMS: atom_id res chain seq x y z
N LEU A 1 13.98 -3.73 13.99
CA LEU A 1 14.37 -2.87 15.13
C LEU A 1 15.80 -3.14 15.61
N GLN A 2 16.10 -4.27 16.26
CA GLN A 2 17.44 -4.56 16.81
C GLN A 2 18.60 -4.45 15.80
N LYS A 3 18.40 -4.93 14.55
CA LYS A 3 19.40 -4.80 13.48
C LYS A 3 19.73 -3.33 13.17
N PHE A 4 18.73 -2.45 13.13
CA PHE A 4 18.92 -1.03 12.83
C PHE A 4 19.50 -0.25 14.01
N LEU A 5 19.04 -0.51 15.25
CA LEU A 5 19.60 0.16 16.43
C LEU A 5 21.12 -0.03 16.57
N LYS A 6 21.64 -1.19 16.14
CA LYS A 6 23.08 -1.50 16.19
C LYS A 6 23.94 -0.73 15.18
N VAL A 7 23.34 -0.25 14.09
CA VAL A 7 24.08 0.37 12.96
C VAL A 7 23.75 1.85 12.76
N MET A 8 22.55 2.28 13.13
CA MET A 8 22.03 3.61 12.85
C MET A 8 22.93 4.74 13.35
N GLU A 9 23.25 4.76 14.65
CA GLU A 9 24.20 5.74 15.20
C GLU A 9 25.66 5.29 15.05
N PRO A 10 26.07 4.06 15.45
CA PRO A 10 27.49 3.70 15.46
C PRO A 10 28.15 3.61 14.08
N LYS A 11 27.38 3.33 13.02
CA LYS A 11 27.90 3.13 11.65
C LYS A 11 27.46 4.23 10.69
N TYR A 12 26.24 4.74 10.83
CA TYR A 12 25.69 5.76 9.92
C TYR A 12 25.57 7.15 10.54
N GLU A 13 25.92 7.31 11.82
CA GLU A 13 25.89 8.60 12.52
C GLU A 13 24.51 9.28 12.53
N ILE A 14 23.44 8.50 12.32
CA ILE A 14 22.07 8.98 12.33
C ILE A 14 21.59 9.03 13.78
N LYS A 15 21.46 10.25 14.32
CA LYS A 15 20.92 10.49 15.67
C LYS A 15 19.43 10.74 15.61
N ILE A 16 18.67 9.97 16.37
CA ILE A 16 17.22 10.11 16.50
C ILE A 16 16.84 10.21 17.98
N LEU A 17 15.77 10.96 18.27
CA LEU A 17 15.29 11.17 19.64
C LEU A 17 14.48 9.98 20.17
N ASP A 18 13.95 9.14 19.28
CA ASP A 18 13.12 7.98 19.63
C ASP A 18 13.68 6.70 19.01
N ARG A 19 13.98 5.71 19.84
CA ARG A 19 14.50 4.40 19.39
C ARG A 19 13.58 3.70 18.38
N GLU A 20 12.28 3.97 18.41
CA GLU A 20 11.29 3.37 17.51
C GLU A 20 11.37 3.92 16.08
N LEU A 21 12.06 5.05 15.87
CA LEU A 21 12.38 5.60 14.56
C LEU A 21 13.68 5.02 13.96
N ALA A 22 14.12 3.85 14.44
CA ALA A 22 15.34 3.21 13.98
C ALA A 22 15.37 3.01 12.46
N CYS A 23 16.42 3.52 11.80
CA CYS A 23 16.55 3.55 10.35
C CYS A 23 17.99 3.30 9.88
N ALA A 24 18.17 3.20 8.56
CA ALA A 24 19.46 3.11 7.88
C ALA A 24 19.34 3.77 6.50
N PRO A 25 20.45 4.22 5.87
CA PRO A 25 20.41 4.72 4.50
C PRO A 25 19.82 3.66 3.55
N PHE A 26 18.97 4.06 2.61
CA PHE A 26 18.26 3.11 1.73
C PHE A 26 19.23 2.21 0.94
N ASP A 27 20.34 2.78 0.48
CA ASP A 27 21.35 2.08 -0.32
C ASP A 27 22.38 1.30 0.50
N SER A 28 22.28 1.32 1.82
CA SER A 28 23.12 0.50 2.69
C SER A 28 22.77 -0.99 2.59
N PRO A 29 23.68 -1.91 2.95
CA PRO A 29 23.37 -3.34 3.02
C PRO A 29 22.13 -3.64 3.87
N GLU A 30 22.01 -3.01 5.05
CA GLU A 30 20.88 -3.22 5.95
C GLU A 30 19.57 -2.64 5.39
N GLY A 31 19.63 -1.49 4.70
CA GLY A 31 18.48 -0.89 4.02
C GLY A 31 17.98 -1.74 2.85
N ARG A 32 18.90 -2.25 2.01
CA ARG A 32 18.59 -3.12 0.87
C ARG A 32 18.05 -4.49 1.32
N ASP A 33 18.65 -5.09 2.34
CA ASP A 33 18.14 -6.33 2.96
C ASP A 33 16.71 -6.15 3.47
N TYR A 34 16.45 -5.07 4.20
CA TYR A 34 15.12 -4.78 4.73
C TYR A 34 14.11 -4.56 3.61
N PHE A 35 14.47 -3.78 2.59
CA PHE A 35 13.58 -3.53 1.46
C PHE A 35 13.24 -4.82 0.70
N ALA A 36 14.21 -5.73 0.52
CA ALA A 36 13.97 -7.04 -0.06
C ALA A 36 13.02 -7.88 0.82
N ALA A 37 13.28 -7.96 2.13
CA ALA A 37 12.42 -8.70 3.06
C ALA A 37 11.00 -8.12 3.13
N MET A 38 10.86 -6.79 3.12
CA MET A 38 9.56 -6.10 3.08
C MET A 38 8.78 -6.45 1.80
N LYS A 39 9.45 -6.48 0.63
CA LYS A 39 8.81 -6.92 -0.62
C LYS A 39 8.33 -8.37 -0.54
N CYS A 40 9.11 -9.27 0.08
CA CYS A 40 8.67 -10.64 0.33
C CYS A 40 7.40 -10.68 1.20
N GLY A 41 7.35 -9.88 2.27
CA GLY A 41 6.16 -9.75 3.12
C GLY A 41 4.93 -9.24 2.35
N LEU A 42 5.11 -8.26 1.46
CA LEU A 42 4.03 -7.77 0.58
C LEU A 42 3.56 -8.84 -0.40
N ASN A 43 4.47 -9.57 -1.05
CA ASN A 43 4.13 -10.65 -1.99
C ASN A 43 3.32 -11.74 -1.29
N MET A 44 3.73 -12.14 -0.08
CA MET A 44 2.96 -13.09 0.73
C MET A 44 1.58 -12.56 1.09
N SER A 45 1.48 -11.26 1.41
CA SER A 45 0.19 -10.60 1.69
C SER A 45 -0.77 -10.62 0.48
N PHE A 46 -0.25 -10.37 -0.73
CA PHE A 46 -1.05 -10.49 -1.97
C PHE A 46 -1.46 -11.94 -2.24
N ALA A 47 -0.55 -12.90 -2.11
CA ALA A 47 -0.87 -14.31 -2.29
C ALA A 47 -1.95 -14.77 -1.30
N ASN A 48 -1.86 -14.36 -0.05
CA ASN A 48 -2.85 -14.66 0.99
C ASN A 48 -4.24 -14.12 0.61
N ARG A 49 -4.35 -12.85 0.19
CA ARG A 49 -5.64 -12.27 -0.24
C ARG A 49 -6.20 -12.96 -1.48
N GLN A 50 -5.34 -13.40 -2.40
CA GLN A 50 -5.77 -14.12 -3.59
C GLN A 50 -6.35 -15.50 -3.26
N VAL A 51 -5.77 -16.23 -2.29
CA VAL A 51 -6.32 -17.49 -1.79
C VAL A 51 -7.67 -17.27 -1.11
N ILE A 52 -7.77 -16.25 -0.25
CA ILE A 52 -9.03 -15.90 0.42
C ILE A 52 -10.12 -15.59 -0.62
N LEU A 53 -9.81 -14.80 -1.65
CA LEU A 53 -10.75 -14.50 -2.74
C LEU A 53 -11.22 -15.77 -3.46
N HIS A 54 -10.32 -16.72 -3.70
CA HIS A 54 -10.69 -17.99 -4.33
C HIS A 54 -11.69 -18.76 -3.47
N GLN A 55 -11.43 -18.88 -2.17
CA GLN A 55 -12.35 -19.56 -1.24
C GLN A 55 -13.69 -18.85 -1.11
N ILE A 56 -13.71 -17.51 -1.10
CA ILE A 56 -14.96 -16.73 -1.15
C ILE A 56 -15.78 -17.12 -2.38
N ARG A 57 -15.14 -17.25 -3.54
CA ARG A 57 -15.81 -17.65 -4.78
C ARG A 57 -16.34 -19.09 -4.73
N GLU A 58 -15.61 -20.01 -4.11
CA GLU A 58 -16.08 -21.40 -3.92
C GLU A 58 -17.35 -21.43 -3.06
N VAL A 59 -17.34 -20.76 -1.91
CA VAL A 59 -18.49 -20.70 -0.99
C VAL A 59 -19.71 -20.05 -1.66
N PHE A 60 -19.53 -18.94 -2.38
CA PHE A 60 -20.63 -18.32 -3.11
C PHE A 60 -21.16 -19.24 -4.21
N SER A 61 -20.28 -19.97 -4.90
CA SER A 61 -20.72 -20.87 -5.96
C SER A 61 -21.54 -22.04 -5.44
N GLU A 62 -21.16 -22.58 -4.28
CA GLU A 62 -21.91 -23.64 -3.58
C GLU A 62 -23.31 -23.15 -3.15
N ILE A 63 -23.39 -21.98 -2.50
CA ILE A 63 -24.65 -21.45 -1.96
C ILE A 63 -25.63 -21.07 -3.08
N PHE A 64 -25.15 -20.42 -4.15
CA PHE A 64 -26.00 -19.90 -5.21
C PHE A 64 -26.18 -20.84 -6.41
N GLY A 65 -25.52 -22.01 -6.41
CA GLY A 65 -25.60 -22.99 -7.50
C GLY A 65 -25.13 -22.46 -8.86
N ARG A 66 -24.28 -21.44 -8.86
CA ARG A 66 -23.76 -20.76 -10.07
C ARG A 66 -22.27 -20.53 -9.87
N ASN A 67 -21.46 -20.69 -10.92
CA ASN A 67 -20.04 -20.43 -10.78
C ASN A 67 -19.76 -18.91 -10.55
N ALA A 68 -18.61 -18.59 -9.98
CA ALA A 68 -18.22 -17.23 -9.66
C ALA A 68 -18.14 -16.27 -10.87
N ALA A 69 -17.95 -16.78 -12.10
CA ALA A 69 -17.95 -15.96 -13.31
C ALA A 69 -19.36 -15.51 -13.67
N ASP A 70 -20.35 -16.41 -13.57
CA ASP A 70 -21.77 -16.11 -13.78
C ASP A 70 -22.33 -15.17 -12.70
N LEU A 71 -21.75 -15.22 -11.50
CA LEU A 71 -22.01 -14.29 -10.40
C LEU A 71 -21.25 -12.96 -10.53
N GLU A 72 -20.47 -12.79 -11.60
CA GLU A 72 -19.66 -11.59 -11.88
C GLU A 72 -18.71 -11.17 -10.74
N MET A 73 -18.21 -12.14 -9.96
CA MET A 73 -17.36 -11.89 -8.79
C MET A 73 -15.93 -11.46 -9.20
N ARG A 74 -15.80 -10.25 -9.73
CA ARG A 74 -14.54 -9.65 -10.18
C ARG A 74 -13.88 -8.84 -9.07
N VAL A 75 -12.55 -8.83 -9.05
CA VAL A 75 -11.80 -7.91 -8.18
C VAL A 75 -11.94 -6.51 -8.74
N VAL A 76 -12.42 -5.59 -7.90
CA VAL A 76 -12.40 -4.16 -8.22
C VAL A 76 -10.97 -3.67 -8.14
N TYR A 77 -10.34 -3.79 -6.97
CA TYR A 77 -8.94 -3.39 -6.78
C TYR A 77 -8.33 -4.07 -5.55
N ASP A 78 -7.01 -4.17 -5.51
CA ASP A 78 -6.24 -4.62 -4.34
C ASP A 78 -5.09 -3.63 -4.11
N VAL A 79 -4.99 -3.10 -2.88
CA VAL A 79 -3.99 -2.11 -2.51
C VAL A 79 -3.49 -2.33 -1.08
N SER A 80 -2.19 -2.17 -0.88
CA SER A 80 -1.55 -2.22 0.45
C SER A 80 -1.62 -0.86 1.16
N HIS A 81 -1.82 -0.87 2.48
CA HIS A 81 -1.81 0.33 3.32
C HIS A 81 -0.64 0.41 4.32
N ASN A 82 0.23 -0.61 4.33
CA ASN A 82 1.49 -0.65 5.08
C ASN A 82 2.60 -1.11 4.13
N THR A 83 3.37 -0.17 3.59
CA THR A 83 4.37 -0.44 2.55
C THR A 83 5.40 0.68 2.44
N ALA A 84 6.54 0.40 1.81
CA ALA A 84 7.43 1.41 1.27
C ALA A 84 7.65 1.13 -0.22
N LYS A 85 7.47 2.12 -1.08
CA LYS A 85 7.63 1.97 -2.54
C LYS A 85 8.50 3.05 -3.15
N LEU A 86 9.32 2.66 -4.12
CA LEU A 86 10.02 3.61 -4.97
C LEU A 86 9.02 4.16 -5.98
N GLU A 87 8.82 5.46 -5.97
CA GLU A 87 7.85 6.17 -6.80
C GLU A 87 8.50 7.44 -7.35
N ARG A 88 8.09 7.85 -8.55
CA ARG A 88 8.55 9.09 -9.17
C ARG A 88 7.57 10.21 -8.83
N HIS A 89 8.10 11.32 -8.32
CA HIS A 89 7.32 12.49 -7.92
C HIS A 89 8.05 13.77 -8.34
N MET A 90 7.29 14.83 -8.65
CA MET A 90 7.84 16.15 -8.94
C MET A 90 8.10 16.91 -7.65
N ILE A 91 9.35 17.30 -7.39
CA ILE A 91 9.80 18.05 -6.21
C ILE A 91 10.57 19.27 -6.70
N ASP A 92 10.08 20.47 -6.37
CA ASP A 92 10.67 21.74 -6.79
C ASP A 92 10.91 21.83 -8.32
N GLY A 93 9.95 21.31 -9.10
CA GLY A 93 10.02 21.28 -10.57
C GLY A 93 10.93 20.20 -11.16
N GLN A 94 11.49 19.30 -10.35
CA GLN A 94 12.34 18.20 -10.80
C GLN A 94 11.73 16.84 -10.47
N GLU A 95 11.75 15.91 -11.42
CA GLU A 95 11.37 14.52 -11.15
C GLU A 95 12.42 13.87 -10.24
N LYS A 96 11.98 13.32 -9.11
CA LYS A 96 12.82 12.56 -8.18
C LYS A 96 12.20 11.21 -7.92
N THR A 97 13.05 10.19 -7.82
CA THR A 97 12.64 8.88 -7.28
C THR A 97 12.73 8.92 -5.77
N LEU A 98 11.60 8.70 -5.09
CA LEU A 98 11.49 8.74 -3.63
C LEU A 98 11.06 7.37 -3.11
N LEU A 99 11.57 7.00 -1.93
CA LEU A 99 11.02 5.88 -1.17
C LEU A 99 9.85 6.38 -0.30
N VAL A 100 8.63 6.22 -0.79
CA VAL A 100 7.42 6.66 -0.10
C VAL A 100 6.99 5.60 0.91
N HIS A 101 7.10 5.96 2.20
CA HIS A 101 6.64 5.12 3.31
C HIS A 101 5.16 5.42 3.61
N ARG A 102 4.34 4.37 3.61
CA ARG A 102 2.93 4.42 3.98
C ARG A 102 2.70 3.46 5.14
N LYS A 103 2.25 3.99 6.27
CA LYS A 103 1.86 3.22 7.46
C LYS A 103 0.47 3.67 7.87
N GLY A 104 -0.54 2.84 7.66
CA GLY A 104 -1.94 3.24 7.81
C GLY A 104 -2.36 4.29 6.78
N SER A 105 -1.81 4.22 5.56
CA SER A 105 -2.20 5.09 4.46
C SER A 105 -2.12 4.35 3.13
N THR A 106 -2.96 4.73 2.18
CA THR A 106 -3.15 4.02 0.93
C THR A 106 -2.67 4.87 -0.24
N ARG A 107 -2.05 4.25 -1.25
CA ARG A 107 -1.74 4.94 -2.51
C ARG A 107 -3.04 5.29 -3.23
N ALA A 108 -3.10 6.45 -3.87
CA ALA A 108 -4.30 7.01 -4.51
C ALA A 108 -3.92 7.83 -5.76
N PHE A 109 -3.33 7.18 -6.76
CA PHE A 109 -2.98 7.85 -8.01
C PHE A 109 -4.21 8.45 -8.71
N GLY A 110 -4.06 9.68 -9.21
CA GLY A 110 -5.09 10.39 -9.95
C GLY A 110 -5.27 9.89 -11.39
N PRO A 111 -6.30 10.40 -12.10
CA PRO A 111 -6.47 10.16 -13.53
C PRO A 111 -5.21 10.43 -14.35
N GLY A 112 -5.02 9.65 -15.41
CA GLY A 112 -3.91 9.76 -16.35
C GLY A 112 -2.60 9.10 -15.90
N HIS A 113 -2.49 8.64 -14.66
CA HIS A 113 -1.24 8.08 -14.15
C HIS A 113 -0.90 6.73 -14.83
N ASP A 114 0.34 6.58 -15.32
CA ASP A 114 0.76 5.45 -16.17
C ASP A 114 0.69 4.08 -15.48
N GLU A 115 0.95 4.03 -14.17
CA GLU A 115 0.81 2.81 -13.37
C GLU A 115 -0.63 2.32 -13.19
N LEU A 116 -1.63 3.10 -13.61
CA LEU A 116 -3.03 2.67 -13.50
C LEU A 116 -3.39 1.64 -14.58
N PRO A 117 -4.16 0.59 -14.20
CA PRO A 117 -4.82 -0.26 -15.18
C PRO A 117 -5.69 0.58 -16.12
N ALA A 118 -5.74 0.20 -17.40
CA ALA A 118 -6.43 0.98 -18.44
C ALA A 118 -7.88 1.36 -18.05
N ARG A 119 -8.62 0.43 -17.44
CA ARG A 119 -10.01 0.63 -16.98
C ARG A 119 -10.20 1.71 -15.90
N TYR A 120 -9.11 2.15 -15.25
CA TYR A 120 -9.12 3.15 -14.19
C TYR A 120 -8.32 4.40 -14.55
N ARG A 121 -7.73 4.44 -15.75
CA ARG A 121 -6.86 5.55 -16.17
C ARG A 121 -7.62 6.87 -16.24
N GLU A 122 -8.88 6.86 -16.66
CA GLU A 122 -9.69 8.08 -16.74
C GLU A 122 -10.30 8.49 -15.38
N THR A 123 -10.59 7.53 -14.51
CA THR A 123 -11.27 7.78 -13.23
C THR A 123 -10.31 8.03 -12.07
N GLY A 124 -9.07 7.54 -12.17
CA GLY A 124 -8.14 7.46 -11.05
C GLY A 124 -8.20 6.10 -10.34
N GLN A 125 -7.22 5.87 -9.46
CA GLN A 125 -7.07 4.62 -8.72
C GLN A 125 -8.25 4.39 -7.77
N PRO A 126 -8.91 3.21 -7.76
CA PRO A 126 -9.81 2.87 -6.68
C PRO A 126 -9.08 2.86 -5.33
N VAL A 127 -9.73 3.42 -4.31
CA VAL A 127 -9.25 3.48 -2.93
C VAL A 127 -10.32 2.84 -2.05
N ILE A 128 -9.95 1.77 -1.35
CA ILE A 128 -10.85 1.03 -0.46
C ILE A 128 -10.56 1.48 0.97
N ILE A 129 -11.55 2.11 1.62
CA ILE A 129 -11.47 2.53 3.03
C ILE A 129 -12.33 1.61 3.86
N GLY A 130 -11.66 0.78 4.66
CA GLY A 130 -12.32 -0.12 5.60
C GLY A 130 -12.83 0.63 6.82
N GLY A 131 -14.08 0.40 7.20
CA GLY A 131 -14.58 0.73 8.54
C GLY A 131 -14.06 -0.26 9.59
N SER A 132 -14.62 -0.17 10.80
CA SER A 132 -14.63 -1.25 11.78
C SER A 132 -15.68 -2.31 11.42
N MET A 133 -15.63 -3.47 12.08
CA MET A 133 -16.70 -4.47 11.98
C MET A 133 -18.06 -3.81 12.23
N GLU A 134 -19.04 -4.12 11.37
CA GLU A 134 -20.41 -3.59 11.42
C GLU A 134 -20.57 -2.08 11.18
N THR A 135 -19.53 -1.41 10.69
CA THR A 135 -19.60 0.01 10.29
C THR A 135 -19.46 0.20 8.78
N GLY A 136 -19.74 1.42 8.30
CA GLY A 136 -19.63 1.75 6.88
C GLY A 136 -18.20 1.63 6.34
N SER A 137 -18.08 1.11 5.12
CA SER A 137 -16.85 1.16 4.31
C SER A 137 -17.09 2.01 3.07
N TYR A 138 -16.03 2.59 2.51
CA TYR A 138 -16.13 3.52 1.39
C TYR A 138 -15.23 3.10 0.23
N LEU A 139 -15.69 3.37 -0.99
CA LEU A 139 -14.90 3.30 -2.20
C LEU A 139 -14.71 4.73 -2.73
N LEU A 140 -13.46 5.17 -2.84
CA LEU A 140 -13.10 6.47 -3.42
C LEU A 140 -12.23 6.27 -4.65
N VAL A 141 -11.87 7.40 -5.28
CA VAL A 141 -10.92 7.45 -6.38
C VAL A 141 -9.79 8.42 -6.06
N GLY A 142 -8.58 8.09 -6.49
CA GLY A 142 -7.45 9.01 -6.45
C GLY A 142 -7.68 10.23 -7.34
N THR A 143 -7.11 11.37 -6.96
CA THR A 143 -7.31 12.66 -7.63
C THR A 143 -5.99 13.25 -8.10
N THR A 144 -6.04 14.19 -9.05
CA THR A 144 -4.86 14.95 -9.49
C THR A 144 -4.25 15.78 -8.36
N SER A 145 -5.07 16.34 -7.48
CA SER A 145 -4.62 17.03 -6.25
C SER A 145 -3.86 16.12 -5.27
N GLY A 146 -3.93 14.79 -5.47
CA GLY A 146 -3.18 13.82 -4.67
C GLY A 146 -1.66 14.01 -4.74
N SER A 147 -1.12 14.74 -5.71
CA SER A 147 0.32 15.04 -5.78
C SER A 147 0.85 15.72 -4.51
N GLU A 148 0.03 16.51 -3.82
CA GLU A 148 0.40 17.20 -2.57
C GLU A 148 0.72 16.23 -1.42
N SER A 149 0.21 14.99 -1.48
CA SER A 149 0.40 13.94 -0.48
C SER A 149 1.21 12.75 -1.01
N PHE A 150 2.00 12.93 -2.07
CA PHE A 150 2.65 11.83 -2.80
C PHE A 150 1.64 10.76 -3.23
N PHE A 151 0.48 11.22 -3.72
CA PHE A 151 -0.69 10.41 -4.05
C PHE A 151 -1.04 9.42 -2.95
N SER A 152 -1.20 9.92 -1.73
CA SER A 152 -1.56 9.13 -0.56
C SER A 152 -2.88 9.62 0.06
N THR A 153 -3.64 8.69 0.62
CA THR A 153 -4.88 8.96 1.35
C THR A 153 -5.02 8.04 2.55
N ALA A 154 -6.12 8.17 3.30
CA ALA A 154 -6.44 7.30 4.44
C ALA A 154 -6.55 5.81 4.03
N HIS A 155 -6.64 4.93 5.02
CA HIS A 155 -6.87 3.49 4.80
C HIS A 155 -8.13 2.96 5.51
N GLY A 156 -8.59 3.64 6.55
CA GLY A 156 -9.71 3.20 7.36
C GLY A 156 -10.16 4.21 8.40
N SER A 157 -11.12 3.82 9.23
CA SER A 157 -11.75 4.66 10.27
C SER A 157 -10.83 5.03 11.46
N GLY A 158 -9.63 4.45 11.52
CA GLY A 158 -8.74 4.62 12.67
C GLY A 158 -9.25 3.89 13.91
N ARG A 159 -8.56 4.11 15.04
CA ARG A 159 -8.96 3.61 16.36
C ARG A 159 -8.97 4.78 17.33
N THR A 160 -10.05 4.94 18.07
CA THR A 160 -10.10 5.78 19.27
C THR A 160 -10.04 4.86 20.49
N MET A 161 -9.31 5.27 21.52
CA MET A 161 -9.37 4.64 22.85
C MET A 161 -10.43 5.34 23.70
#